data_AF-A0A7X5SBS2-F1
#
_entry.id   AF-A0A7X5SBS2-F1
#
_cell.length_a   1.000
_cell.length_b   1.000
_cell.length_c   1.000
_cell.angle_alpha   90.00
_cell.angle_beta   90.00
_cell.angle_gamma   90.00
#
_symmetry.space_group_name_H-M   'P 1'
#
loop_
_entity.id
_entity.type
_entity.pdbx_description
1 polymer ?
#
loop_
_entity_poly.entity_id
_entity_poly.type
_entity_poly.pdbx_seq_one_letter_code
_entity_poly.pdbx_strand_id
1 'polypeptide(L)'
;EIALTLLLAAMTLTFLIVVASLPAIAGFVGVTLDPLLLIALLVCLIPTTIGGLLPAIGIAGMNRALSANVLAKSGKAVEVAGDVDVLLLDKTGTITYGDRQATAFHPLAGIDRAQLRDAAMLASLADPTPEGKSIVKLARQQ
;
A
#
# COMPACT_ATOMS: atom_id res chain seq x y z
N GLU A 1 12.07 6.34 6.50
CA GLU A 1 12.48 7.63 5.90
C GLU A 1 13.40 8.45 6.81
N ILE A 2 12.96 8.89 8.00
CA ILE A 2 13.78 9.72 8.91
C ILE A 2 15.16 9.10 9.20
N ALA A 3 15.21 7.80 9.54
CA ALA A 3 16.48 7.12 9.82
C ALA A 3 17.45 7.11 8.62
N LEU A 4 16.93 6.93 7.40
CA LEU A 4 17.76 6.90 6.20
C LEU A 4 18.22 8.30 5.79
N THR A 5 17.34 9.30 5.85
CA THR A 5 17.72 10.69 5.63
C THR A 5 18.78 11.14 6.63
N LEU A 6 18.62 10.76 7.91
CA LEU A 6 19.61 11.03 8.94
C LEU A 6 20.95 10.34 8.64
N LEU A 7 20.92 9.07 8.22
CA LEU A 7 22.12 8.34 7.82
C LEU A 7 22.84 9.01 6.66
N LEU A 8 22.13 9.34 5.58
CA LEU A 8 22.71 9.97 4.39
C LEU A 8 23.27 11.36 4.72
N ALA A 9 22.56 12.14 5.53
CA ALA A 9 23.02 13.45 5.99
C ALA A 9 24.27 13.33 6.87
N ALA A 10 24.27 12.38 7.82
CA ALA A 10 25.41 12.12 8.69
C ALA A 10 26.64 11.69 7.88
N MET A 11 26.50 10.72 6.97
CA MET A 11 27.61 10.28 6.11
C MET A 11 28.14 11.41 5.23
N THR A 12 27.26 12.20 4.61
CA THR A 12 27.65 13.34 3.79
C THR A 12 28.42 14.37 4.60
N LEU A 13 27.94 14.72 5.80
CA LEU A 13 28.60 15.66 6.69
C LEU A 13 29.96 15.14 7.15
N THR A 14 30.05 13.86 7.54
CA THR A 14 31.31 13.23 7.94
C THR A 14 32.32 13.27 6.81
N PHE A 15 31.96 12.88 5.59
CA PHE A 15 32.89 12.90 4.46
C PHE A 15 33.28 14.31 4.05
N LEU A 16 32.37 15.28 4.16
CA LEU A 16 32.69 16.69 3.93
C LEU A 16 33.74 17.18 4.93
N ILE A 17 33.58 16.89 6.21
CA ILE A 17 34.55 17.27 7.25
C ILE A 17 35.90 16.60 6.98
N VAL A 18 35.91 15.31 6.63
CA VAL A 18 37.13 14.58 6.29
C VAL A 18 37.85 15.26 5.12
N VAL A 19 37.17 15.47 3.99
CA VAL A 19 37.78 16.08 2.80
C VAL A 19 38.22 17.53 3.06
N ALA A 20 37.44 18.31 3.81
CA ALA A 20 37.78 19.69 4.17
C ALA A 20 38.99 19.79 5.11
N SER A 21 39.25 18.76 5.93
CA SER A 21 40.41 18.73 6.83
C SER A 21 41.72 18.33 6.13
N LEU A 22 41.65 17.62 5.00
CA LEU A 22 42.82 17.10 4.28
C LEU A 22 43.83 18.19 3.85
N PRO A 23 43.44 19.36 3.31
CA PRO A 23 44.38 20.41 2.94
C PRO A 23 45.23 20.93 4.12
N ALA A 24 44.61 21.05 5.30
CA ALA A 24 45.31 21.51 6.50
C ALA A 24 46.35 20.48 6.98
N ILE A 25 45.97 19.20 6.98
CA ILE A 25 46.86 18.09 7.36
C ILE A 25 48.01 17.96 6.35
N ALA A 26 47.69 18.00 5.06
CA ALA A 26 48.69 17.92 3.99
C ALA A 26 49.67 19.10 4.03
N GLY A 27 49.16 20.32 4.24
CA GLY A 27 49.98 21.51 4.40
C GLY A 27 50.94 21.41 5.60
N PHE A 28 50.51 20.81 6.71
CA PHE A 28 51.37 20.59 7.88
C PHE A 28 52.57 19.66 7.58
N VAL A 29 52.39 18.66 6.72
CA VAL A 29 53.47 17.74 6.30
C VAL A 29 54.20 18.17 5.02
N GLY A 30 53.95 19.39 4.53
CA GLY A 30 54.61 19.95 3.34
C GLY A 30 54.10 19.41 2.00
N VAL A 31 52.92 18.78 1.98
CA VAL A 31 52.29 18.24 0.77
C VAL A 31 51.19 19.19 0.28
N THR A 32 51.22 19.52 -1.00
CA THR A 32 50.14 20.27 -1.67
C THR A 32 49.17 19.31 -2.35
N LEU A 33 47.89 19.40 -2.02
CA LEU A 33 46.83 18.62 -2.68
C LEU A 33 46.20 19.42 -3.81
N ASP A 34 46.00 18.78 -4.95
CA ASP A 34 45.26 19.36 -6.07
C ASP A 34 43.76 19.47 -5.72
N PRO A 35 43.13 20.65 -5.82
CA PRO A 35 41.69 20.83 -5.63
C PRO A 35 40.84 19.87 -6.49
N LEU A 36 41.27 19.53 -7.70
CA LEU A 36 40.56 18.58 -8.56
C LEU A 36 40.47 17.19 -7.94
N LEU A 37 41.55 16.74 -7.28
CA LEU A 37 41.64 15.44 -6.63
C LEU A 37 40.75 15.37 -5.39
N LEU A 38 40.64 16.48 -4.65
CA LEU A 38 39.72 16.61 -3.52
C LEU A 38 38.25 16.57 -3.95
N ILE A 39 37.91 17.25 -5.05
CA ILE A 39 36.55 17.20 -5.62
C ILE A 39 36.20 15.78 -6.07
N ALA A 40 37.09 15.13 -6.81
CA ALA A 40 36.90 13.75 -7.26
C ALA A 40 36.70 12.81 -6.06
N LEU A 41 37.54 12.93 -5.03
CA LEU A 41 37.42 12.15 -3.80
C LEU A 41 36.06 12.38 -3.12
N LEU A 42 35.62 13.64 -2.99
CA LEU A 42 34.34 13.97 -2.38
C LEU A 42 33.17 13.33 -3.15
N VAL A 43 33.16 13.44 -4.47
CA VAL A 43 32.12 12.83 -5.33
C VAL A 43 32.10 11.31 -5.16
N CYS A 44 33.27 10.67 -5.06
CA CYS A 44 33.37 9.22 -4.85
C CYS A 44 32.91 8.78 -3.45
N LEU A 45 32.99 9.64 -2.43
CA LEU A 45 32.62 9.32 -1.05
C LEU A 45 31.15 9.60 -0.72
N ILE A 46 30.57 10.68 -1.25
CA ILE A 46 29.17 11.04 -0.95
C ILE A 46 28.25 9.92 -1.49
N PRO A 47 27.25 9.45 -0.70
CA PRO A 47 26.34 8.36 -1.09
C PRO A 47 25.27 8.80 -2.11
N THR A 48 25.69 9.44 -3.20
CA THR A 48 24.83 10.01 -4.24
C THR A 48 23.99 8.95 -4.95
N THR A 49 24.54 7.74 -5.16
CA THR A 49 23.83 6.62 -5.77
C THR A 49 22.59 6.24 -4.97
N ILE A 50 22.72 6.06 -3.65
CA ILE A 50 21.60 5.67 -2.79
C ILE A 50 20.58 6.82 -2.71
N GLY A 51 21.05 8.05 -2.55
CA GLY A 51 20.19 9.24 -2.51
C GLY A 51 19.35 9.42 -3.78
N GLY A 52 19.92 9.16 -4.96
CA GLY A 52 19.23 9.26 -6.24
C GLY A 52 18.29 8.10 -6.55
N LEU A 53 18.61 6.88 -6.10
CA LEU A 53 17.79 5.69 -6.39
C LEU A 53 16.54 5.57 -5.49
N LEU A 54 16.53 6.22 -4.33
CA LEU A 54 15.44 6.09 -3.36
C LEU A 54 14.06 6.47 -3.92
N PRO A 55 13.89 7.63 -4.59
CA PRO A 55 12.59 8.00 -5.16
C PRO A 55 12.16 7.05 -6.29
N ALA A 56 13.12 6.56 -7.08
CA ALA A 56 12.85 5.62 -8.17
C ALA A 56 12.29 4.30 -7.65
N ILE A 57 12.82 3.78 -6.53
CA ILE A 57 12.28 2.58 -5.86
C ILE A 57 10.84 2.81 -5.40
N GLY A 58 10.55 3.98 -4.79
CA GLY A 58 9.21 4.32 -4.35
C GLY A 58 8.19 4.37 -5.51
N ILE A 59 8.56 4.99 -6.62
CA ILE A 59 7.73 5.07 -7.83
C ILE A 59 7.51 3.69 -8.45
N ALA A 60 8.57 2.89 -8.57
CA ALA A 60 8.47 1.53 -9.08
C ALA A 60 7.53 0.67 -8.22
N GLY A 61 7.59 0.82 -6.88
CA GLY A 61 6.68 0.16 -5.95
C GLY A 61 5.21 0.53 -6.18
N MET A 62 4.92 1.83 -6.34
CA MET A 62 3.56 2.30 -6.62
C MET A 62 3.01 1.77 -7.94
N ASN A 63 3.82 1.78 -9.01
CA ASN A 63 3.40 1.26 -10.31
C ASN A 63 3.03 -0.23 -10.23
N ARG A 64 3.79 -1.03 -9.47
CA ARG A 64 3.47 -2.45 -9.24
C ARG A 64 2.15 -2.64 -8.47
N ALA A 65 1.90 -1.82 -7.45
CA ALA A 65 0.63 -1.85 -6.72
C ALA A 65 -0.56 -1.52 -7.64
N LEU A 66 -0.41 -0.50 -8.49
CA LEU A 66 -1.43 -0.14 -9.47
C LEU A 66 -1.70 -1.26 -10.48
N SER A 67 -0.66 -1.94 -10.98
CA SER A 67 -0.81 -3.12 -11.85
C SER A 67 -1.54 -4.28 -11.18
N ALA A 68 -1.56 -4.33 -9.85
CA ALA A 68 -2.34 -5.30 -9.06
C ALA A 68 -3.76 -4.81 -8.71
N ASN A 69 -4.24 -3.73 -9.36
CA ASN A 69 -5.52 -3.06 -9.07
C ASN A 69 -5.61 -2.49 -7.64
N VAL A 70 -4.47 -2.18 -7.02
CA VAL A 70 -4.41 -1.54 -5.70
C VAL A 70 -4.03 -0.06 -5.86
N LEU A 71 -4.92 0.83 -5.45
CA LEU A 71 -4.68 2.27 -5.44
C LEU A 71 -4.01 2.69 -4.13
N ALA A 72 -2.70 2.93 -4.18
CA ALA A 72 -1.96 3.50 -3.05
C ALA A 72 -1.94 5.02 -3.12
N LYS A 73 -2.24 5.69 -2.00
CA LYS A 73 -2.19 7.17 -1.91
C LYS A 73 -0.78 7.75 -1.92
N SER A 74 0.23 6.93 -1.58
CA SER A 74 1.64 7.33 -1.55
C SER A 74 2.55 6.11 -1.65
N GLY A 75 3.80 6.31 -2.08
CA GLY A 75 4.82 5.25 -2.06
C GLY A 75 5.13 4.79 -0.63
N LYS A 76 4.99 5.68 0.35
CA LYS A 76 5.17 5.35 1.75
C LYS A 76 4.13 4.34 2.25
N ALA A 77 2.89 4.43 1.77
CA ALA A 77 1.86 3.45 2.11
C ALA A 77 2.22 2.05 1.61
N VAL A 78 2.82 1.95 0.42
CA VAL A 78 3.29 0.67 -0.16
C VAL A 78 4.48 0.10 0.63
N GLU A 79 5.43 0.95 1.04
CA GLU A 79 6.56 0.54 1.87
C GLU A 79 6.10 0.02 3.23
N VAL A 80 5.23 0.77 3.92
CA VAL A 80 4.70 0.38 5.24
C VAL A 80 3.88 -0.90 5.15
N ALA A 81 3.10 -1.09 4.08
CA ALA A 81 2.34 -2.33 3.88
C ALA A 81 3.23 -3.59 3.81
N GLY A 82 4.50 -3.45 3.41
CA GLY A 82 5.47 -4.55 3.43
C GLY A 82 5.98 -4.93 4.82
N ASP A 83 5.76 -4.06 5.82
CA ASP A 83 6.19 -4.23 7.22
C ASP A 83 5.00 -4.57 8.14
N VAL A 84 3.86 -4.97 7.58
CA VAL A 84 2.66 -5.34 8.33
C VAL A 84 2.66 -6.84 8.62
N ASP A 85 2.62 -7.20 9.90
CA ASP A 85 2.55 -8.61 10.34
C ASP A 85 1.12 -9.18 10.38
N VAL A 86 0.12 -8.31 10.62
CA VAL A 86 -1.27 -8.71 10.85
C VAL A 86 -2.21 -7.93 9.94
N LEU A 87 -2.95 -8.66 9.11
CA LEU A 87 -4.03 -8.12 8.30
C LEU A 87 -5.37 -8.32 9.01
N LEU A 88 -5.97 -7.23 9.49
CA LEU A 88 -7.33 -7.23 10.02
C LEU A 88 -8.30 -6.89 8.88
N LEU A 89 -9.18 -7.83 8.56
CA LEU A 89 -10.18 -7.67 7.52
C LEU A 89 -11.53 -7.33 8.18
N ASP A 90 -12.17 -6.27 7.71
CA ASP A 90 -13.56 -6.03 8.06
C ASP A 90 -14.45 -7.09 7.39
N LYS A 91 -15.50 -7.53 8.07
CA LYS A 91 -16.39 -8.57 7.52
C LYS A 91 -17.39 -7.97 6.55
N THR A 92 -18.07 -6.90 6.95
CA THR A 92 -19.22 -6.34 6.22
C THR A 92 -18.71 -5.40 5.13
N GLY A 93 -19.06 -5.64 3.88
CA GLY A 93 -18.62 -4.82 2.75
C GLY A 93 -17.17 -5.04 2.29
N THR A 94 -16.40 -5.90 2.98
CA THR A 94 -15.04 -6.31 2.56
C THR A 94 -14.97 -7.83 2.30
N ILE A 95 -15.14 -8.69 3.32
CA ILE A 95 -15.22 -10.15 3.10
C ILE A 95 -16.56 -10.55 2.49
N THR A 96 -17.64 -9.91 2.96
CA THR A 96 -19.02 -10.16 2.53
C THR A 96 -19.55 -8.95 1.79
N TYR A 97 -20.51 -9.15 0.89
CA TYR A 97 -21.11 -8.07 0.09
C TYR A 97 -21.94 -7.07 0.92
N GLY A 98 -22.19 -7.35 2.20
CA GLY A 98 -22.89 -6.45 3.12
C GLY A 98 -24.41 -6.44 2.96
N ASP A 99 -24.94 -7.08 1.92
CA ASP A 99 -26.35 -7.32 1.68
C ASP A 99 -26.72 -8.79 1.98
N ARG A 100 -27.64 -9.01 2.92
CA ARG A 100 -28.12 -10.36 3.22
C ARG A 100 -29.04 -10.81 2.10
N GLN A 101 -28.61 -11.84 1.37
CA GLN A 101 -29.37 -12.39 0.26
C GLN A 101 -30.16 -13.63 0.70
N ALA A 102 -31.43 -13.71 0.32
CA ALA A 102 -32.22 -14.93 0.43
C ALA A 102 -31.57 -16.04 -0.43
N THR A 103 -31.39 -17.23 0.15
CA THR A 103 -30.72 -18.36 -0.51
C THR A 103 -31.64 -19.54 -0.79
N ALA A 104 -32.66 -19.76 0.05
CA ALA A 104 -33.56 -20.88 -0.07
C ALA A 104 -34.95 -20.60 0.51
N PHE A 105 -35.96 -21.25 -0.05
CA PHE A 105 -37.30 -21.35 0.52
C PHE A 105 -37.45 -22.71 1.19
N HIS A 106 -37.69 -22.71 2.51
CA HIS A 106 -37.88 -23.93 3.30
C HIS A 106 -39.36 -24.04 3.71
N PRO A 107 -40.20 -24.80 2.96
CA PRO A 107 -41.59 -24.98 3.33
C PRO A 107 -41.74 -25.86 4.57
N LEU A 108 -42.78 -25.57 5.35
CA LEU A 108 -43.23 -26.45 6.43
C LEU A 108 -43.91 -27.71 5.85
N ALA A 109 -44.04 -28.75 6.67
CA ALA A 109 -44.70 -29.98 6.27
C ALA A 109 -46.13 -29.71 5.78
N GLY A 110 -46.48 -30.26 4.61
CA GLY A 110 -47.79 -30.06 3.99
C GLY A 110 -47.96 -28.76 3.20
N ILE A 111 -46.94 -27.91 3.10
CA ILE A 111 -46.94 -26.72 2.24
C ILE A 111 -46.12 -26.99 0.98
N ASP A 112 -46.69 -26.70 -0.19
CA ASP A 112 -45.96 -26.77 -1.44
C ASP A 112 -44.91 -25.65 -1.55
N ARG A 113 -43.75 -26.00 -2.11
CA ARG A 113 -42.63 -25.06 -2.23
C ARG A 113 -42.95 -23.90 -3.17
N ALA A 114 -43.69 -24.14 -4.25
CA ALA A 114 -44.06 -23.07 -5.18
C ALA A 114 -45.04 -22.09 -4.51
N GLN A 115 -45.98 -22.62 -3.72
CA GLN A 115 -46.91 -21.79 -2.96
C GLN A 115 -46.18 -20.87 -1.96
N LEU A 116 -45.19 -21.38 -1.21
CA LEU A 116 -44.37 -20.56 -0.31
C LEU A 116 -43.59 -19.48 -1.09
N ARG A 117 -42.93 -19.87 -2.18
CA ARG A 117 -42.15 -18.96 -3.03
C ARG A 117 -43.00 -17.80 -3.53
N ASP A 118 -44.17 -18.10 -4.10
CA ASP A 118 -45.04 -17.10 -4.72
C ASP A 118 -45.63 -16.16 -3.67
N ALA A 119 -46.05 -16.68 -2.52
CA ALA A 119 -46.53 -15.87 -1.40
C ALA A 119 -45.43 -14.94 -0.86
N ALA A 120 -44.22 -15.46 -0.65
CA ALA A 120 -43.08 -14.66 -0.19
C ALA A 120 -42.69 -13.58 -1.19
N MET A 121 -42.69 -13.90 -2.49
CA MET A 121 -42.44 -12.93 -3.55
C MET A 121 -43.46 -11.80 -3.51
N LEU A 122 -44.76 -12.13 -3.52
CA LEU A 122 -45.85 -11.14 -3.52
C LEU A 122 -45.81 -10.24 -2.29
N ALA A 123 -45.55 -10.82 -1.11
CA ALA A 123 -45.42 -10.05 0.13
C ALA A 123 -44.21 -9.10 0.11
N SER A 124 -43.11 -9.51 -0.52
CA SER A 124 -41.88 -8.71 -0.60
C SER A 124 -41.82 -7.76 -1.80
N LEU A 125 -42.81 -7.76 -2.72
CA LEU A 125 -42.80 -6.88 -3.90
C LEU A 125 -42.72 -5.38 -3.57
N ALA A 126 -43.35 -4.97 -2.47
CA ALA A 126 -43.37 -3.58 -2.02
C ALA A 126 -42.25 -3.26 -1.01
N ASP A 127 -41.42 -4.23 -0.63
CA ASP A 127 -40.36 -4.03 0.35
C ASP A 127 -39.11 -3.45 -0.32
N PRO A 128 -38.72 -2.20 -0.02
CA PRO A 128 -37.58 -1.54 -0.66
C PRO A 128 -36.21 -1.98 -0.10
N THR A 129 -36.18 -2.74 1.00
CA THR A 129 -34.95 -3.18 1.66
C THR A 129 -34.14 -4.16 0.80
N PRO A 130 -32.81 -4.27 1.01
CA PRO A 130 -31.98 -5.28 0.35
C PRO A 130 -32.52 -6.70 0.54
N GLU A 131 -33.02 -7.02 1.74
CA GLU A 131 -33.59 -8.30 2.11
C GLU A 131 -34.86 -8.60 1.30
N GLY A 132 -35.82 -7.68 1.25
CA GLY A 132 -37.04 -7.83 0.46
C GLY A 132 -36.76 -8.02 -1.04
N LYS A 133 -35.83 -7.21 -1.59
CA LYS A 133 -35.36 -7.34 -2.97
C LYS A 133 -34.70 -8.70 -3.23
N SER A 134 -33.95 -9.24 -2.27
CA SER A 134 -33.30 -10.54 -2.41
C SER A 134 -34.31 -11.69 -2.49
N ILE A 135 -35.41 -11.63 -1.73
CA ILE A 135 -36.49 -12.63 -1.77
C ILE A 135 -37.16 -12.64 -3.14
N VAL A 136 -37.50 -11.46 -3.68
CA VAL A 136 -38.11 -11.31 -5.01
C VAL A 136 -37.16 -11.82 -6.09
N LYS A 137 -35.85 -11.53 -5.99
CA LYS A 137 -34.83 -12.01 -6.93
C LYS A 137 -34.73 -13.54 -6.91
N LEU A 138 -34.65 -14.16 -5.73
CA LEU A 138 -34.56 -15.62 -5.59
C LEU A 138 -35.82 -16.30 -6.15
N ALA A 139 -37.00 -15.76 -5.85
CA ALA A 139 -38.26 -16.29 -6.33
C ALA A 139 -38.41 -16.24 -7.86
N ARG A 140 -37.78 -15.27 -8.54
CA ARG A 140 -37.77 -15.21 -10.02
C ARG A 140 -36.78 -16.17 -10.66
N GLN A 141 -35.77 -16.63 -9.92
CA GLN A 141 -34.73 -17.54 -10.42
C GLN A 141 -35.09 -19.02 -10.24
N GLN A 142 -36.06 -19.33 -9.37
CA GLN A 142 -36.56 -20.68 -9.09
C GLN A 142 -37.98 -20.83 -9.63
#